data_AF-A0A437MEY5-F1
#
_entry.id   AF-A0A437MEY5-F1
#
_cell.length_a   1.000
_cell.length_b   1.000
_cell.length_c   1.000
_cell.angle_alpha   90.00
_cell.angle_beta   90.00
_cell.angle_gamma   90.00
#
_symmetry.space_group_name_H-M   'P 1'
#
loop_
_entity.id
_entity.type
_entity.pdbx_description
1 polymer ?
#
loop_
_entity_poly.entity_id
_entity_poly.type
_entity_poly.pdbx_seq_one_letter_code
_entity_poly.pdbx_strand_id
1 'polypeptide(L)' 'MAGNKLTPSRLLKELGSGAQTWVLAKRLDARTADVRKAMVQLEKAGKVGRKADWNACNSIFWVPASAVQPKAVAP' A
#
# COMPACT_ATOMS: atom_id res chain seq x y z
N MET A 1 -12.87 -22.80 -6.60
CA MET A 1 -12.47 -21.41 -6.87
C MET A 1 -11.24 -21.10 -6.03
N ALA A 2 -10.06 -20.97 -6.65
CA ALA A 2 -8.83 -20.64 -5.93
C ALA A 2 -9.02 -19.24 -5.31
N GLY A 3 -9.23 -19.19 -4.00
CA GLY A 3 -9.28 -17.93 -3.26
C GLY A 3 -7.98 -17.19 -3.50
N ASN A 4 -8.05 -16.09 -4.23
CA ASN A 4 -6.91 -15.24 -4.57
C ASN A 4 -6.46 -14.56 -3.26
N LYS A 5 -5.72 -15.28 -2.42
CA LYS A 5 -5.32 -14.82 -1.09
C LYS A 5 -4.48 -13.55 -1.26
N LEU A 6 -4.94 -12.47 -0.64
CA LEU A 6 -4.20 -11.21 -0.48
C LEU A 6 -2.99 -11.49 0.42
N THR A 7 -1.91 -12.01 -0.15
CA THR A 7 -0.68 -12.26 0.60
C THR A 7 0.18 -10.99 0.67
N PRO A 8 0.88 -10.76 1.79
CA PRO A 8 1.84 -9.66 1.96
C PRO A 8 2.82 -9.50 0.79
N SER A 9 3.40 -10.61 0.32
CA SER A 9 4.39 -10.62 -0.75
C SER A 9 3.83 -10.18 -2.09
N ARG A 10 2.56 -10.55 -2.38
CA ARG A 10 1.89 -10.16 -3.63
C ARG A 10 1.49 -8.68 -3.60
N LEU A 11 1.01 -8.18 -2.46
CA LEU A 11 0.75 -6.76 -2.25
C LEU A 11 2.01 -5.92 -2.47
N LEU A 12 3.14 -6.33 -1.90
CA LEU A 12 4.43 -5.64 -2.09
C LEU A 12 4.93 -5.70 -3.54
N LYS A 13 4.72 -6.83 -4.23
CA LYS A 13 5.05 -6.97 -5.66
C LYS A 13 4.22 -6.03 -6.53
N GLU A 14 2.90 -5.99 -6.32
CA GLU A 14 1.98 -5.13 -7.08
C GLU A 14 2.12 -3.65 -6.73
N LEU A 15 2.62 -3.35 -5.52
CA LEU A 15 2.96 -1.99 -5.09
C LEU A 15 4.10 -1.40 -5.90
N GLY A 16 5.16 -2.18 -6.15
CA GLY A 16 6.36 -1.70 -6.84
C GLY A 16 6.92 -0.44 -6.18
N SER A 17 7.07 0.63 -6.96
CA SER A 17 7.53 1.95 -6.49
C SER A 17 6.45 2.78 -5.78
N GLY A 18 5.18 2.39 -5.88
CA GLY A 18 4.04 3.09 -5.27
C GLY A 18 2.76 2.97 -6.08
N ALA A 19 1.62 2.86 -5.40
CA ALA A 19 0.32 2.72 -6.04
C ALA A 19 -0.83 3.19 -5.13
N GLN A 20 -1.92 3.63 -5.76
CA GLN A 20 -3.17 3.92 -5.05
C GLN A 20 -3.90 2.62 -4.65
N THR A 21 -4.68 2.68 -3.57
CA THR A 21 -5.41 1.51 -3.05
C THR A 21 -6.33 0.85 -4.09
N TRP A 22 -7.04 1.65 -4.91
CA TRP A 22 -7.94 1.11 -5.94
C TRP A 22 -7.18 0.52 -7.14
N VAL A 23 -5.98 1.04 -7.45
CA VAL A 23 -5.09 0.47 -8.48
C VAL A 23 -4.64 -0.92 -8.05
N LEU A 24 -4.22 -1.06 -6.79
CA LEU A 24 -3.85 -2.35 -6.21
C LEU A 24 -5.03 -3.33 -6.21
N ALA A 25 -6.22 -2.86 -5.85
CA ALA A 25 -7.45 -3.65 -5.88
C ALA A 25 -7.75 -4.20 -7.27
N LYS A 26 -7.62 -3.37 -8.31
CA LYS A 26 -7.81 -3.78 -9.71
C LYS A 26 -6.75 -4.79 -10.16
N ARG A 27 -5.48 -4.60 -9.79
CA ARG A 27 -4.38 -5.54 -10.14
C ARG A 27 -4.51 -6.89 -9.45
N LEU A 28 -4.99 -6.89 -8.21
CA LEU A 28 -5.14 -8.07 -7.38
C LEU A 28 -6.49 -8.78 -7.56
N ASP A 29 -7.38 -8.22 -8.37
CA ASP A 29 -8.77 -8.66 -8.52
C ASP A 29 -9.43 -8.85 -7.14
N ALA A 30 -9.33 -7.81 -6.30
CA ALA A 30 -9.73 -7.84 -4.91
C ALA A 30 -10.56 -6.61 -4.52
N ARG A 31 -11.31 -6.69 -3.42
CA ARG A 31 -12.05 -5.53 -2.91
C ARG A 31 -11.09 -4.50 -2.33
N THR A 32 -11.31 -3.23 -2.67
CA THR A 32 -10.54 -2.08 -2.15
C THR A 32 -10.48 -2.06 -0.62
N ALA A 33 -11.56 -2.44 0.06
CA ALA A 33 -11.61 -2.52 1.52
C ALA A 33 -10.64 -3.56 2.10
N ASP A 34 -10.52 -4.73 1.47
CA ASP A 34 -9.62 -5.79 1.92
C ASP A 34 -8.16 -5.43 1.64
N VAL A 35 -7.88 -4.85 0.48
CA VAL A 35 -6.55 -4.30 0.14
C VAL A 35 -6.16 -3.20 1.12
N ARG A 36 -7.08 -2.29 1.46
CA ARG A 36 -6.83 -1.24 2.45
C ARG A 36 -6.46 -1.83 3.81
N LYS A 37 -7.23 -2.80 4.30
CA LYS A 37 -6.94 -3.49 5.58
C LYS A 37 -5.54 -4.13 5.55
N ALA A 38 -5.20 -4.83 4.47
CA ALA A 38 -3.91 -5.48 4.33
C ALA A 38 -2.75 -4.48 4.23
N MET A 39 -2.90 -3.38 3.49
CA MET A 39 -1.89 -2.32 3.39
C MET A 39 -1.67 -1.61 4.74
N VAL A 40 -2.74 -1.36 5.51
CA VAL A 40 -2.63 -0.82 6.88
C VAL A 40 -1.87 -1.78 7.81
N GLN A 41 -2.07 -3.10 7.68
CA GLN A 41 -1.27 -4.06 8.45
C GLN A 41 0.21 -4.03 8.04
N LEU A 42 0.51 -3.92 6.75
CA LEU A 42 1.87 -3.78 6.25
C LEU A 42 2.54 -2.48 6.69
N GLU A 43 1.76 -1.40 6.81
CA GLU A 43 2.22 -0.11 7.34
C GLU A 43 2.57 -0.22 8.82
N LYS A 44 1.70 -0.84 9.63
CA LYS A 44 1.99 -1.13 11.05
C LYS A 44 3.22 -2.02 11.23
N ALA A 45 3.47 -2.91 10.28
CA ALA A 45 4.67 -3.75 10.26
C ALA A 45 5.93 -3.03 9.69
N GLY A 46 5.83 -1.76 9.31
CA GLY A 46 6.95 -0.97 8.78
C GLY A 46 7.42 -1.40 7.38
N LYS A 47 6.60 -2.12 6.61
CA LYS A 47 6.96 -2.60 5.25
C LYS A 47 6.58 -1.62 4.14
N VAL A 48 5.51 -0.87 4.35
CA VAL A 48 5.02 0.18 3.45
C VAL A 48 4.74 1.42 4.28
N GLY A 49 4.50 2.54 3.63
CA GLY A 49 3.82 3.64 4.29
C GLY A 49 2.96 4.43 3.33
N ARG A 50 2.14 5.29 3.92
CA ARG A 50 1.20 6.12 3.18
C ARG A 50 1.80 7.49 2.85
N LYS A 51 1.68 7.90 1.59
CA LYS A 51 1.68 9.32 1.21
C LYS A 51 0.21 9.74 1.14
N ALA A 52 -0.29 10.30 2.23
CA ALA A 52 -1.63 10.86 2.24
C ALA A 52 -1.57 12.24 1.58
N ASP A 53 -2.27 12.41 0.46
CA ASP A 53 -2.57 13.74 -0.06
C ASP A 53 -3.78 14.26 0.70
N TRP A 54 -3.64 15.40 1.38
CA TRP A 54 -4.66 15.96 2.29
C TRP A 54 -6.00 16.24 1.57
N ASN A 55 -6.01 16.28 0.24
CA ASN A 55 -7.14 16.71 -0.57
C ASN A 55 -8.05 15.59 -1.12
N ALA A 56 -7.75 14.31 -0.89
CA ALA A 56 -8.57 13.22 -1.44
C ALA A 56 -8.97 12.21 -0.36
N CYS A 57 -10.15 12.40 0.22
CA CYS A 57 -10.77 11.52 1.21
C CYS A 57 -10.79 10.02 0.83
N ASN A 58 -10.57 9.68 -0.44
CA ASN A 58 -10.57 8.29 -0.95
C ASN A 58 -9.28 7.85 -1.68
N SER A 59 -8.27 8.70 -1.84
CA SER A 59 -7.02 8.33 -2.56
C SER A 59 -5.83 8.20 -1.61
N ILE A 60 -5.72 7.05 -0.96
CA ILE A 60 -4.49 6.69 -0.23
C ILE A 60 -3.48 6.15 -1.24
N PHE A 61 -2.37 6.88 -1.39
CA PHE A 61 -1.19 6.44 -2.13
C PHE A 61 -0.24 5.72 -1.18
N TRP A 62 0.07 4.47 -1.50
CA TRP A 62 1.02 3.66 -0.74
C TRP A 62 2.35 3.64 -1.46
N VAL A 63 3.44 3.61 -0.70
CA VAL A 63 4.80 3.41 -1.20
C VAL A 63 5.55 2.43 -0.29
N PRO A 64 6.60 1.76 -0.77
CA PRO A 64 7.46 0.94 0.09
C PRO A 64 8.03 1.77 1.24
N ALA A 65 8.26 1.17 2.41
CA ALA A 65 8.73 1.89 3.59
C ALA A 65 10.08 2.62 3.36
N SER A 66 10.93 2.07 2.49
CA SER A 66 12.16 2.73 2.03
C SER A 66 11.92 4.09 1.37
N ALA A 67 10.75 4.29 0.76
CA ALA A 67 10.34 5.54 0.12
C ALA A 67 9.49 6.45 1.04
N VAL A 68 9.08 5.97 2.22
CA VAL A 68 8.39 6.77 3.24
C VAL A 68 9.35 7.44 4.21
N GLN A 69 10.57 6.93 4.36
CA GLN A 69 11.54 7.58 5.23
C GLN A 69 11.72 9.04 4.79
N PRO A 70 11.46 10.01 5.69
CA PRO A 70 11.86 11.38 5.43
C PRO A 70 13.36 11.34 5.19
N LYS A 71 13.82 12.10 4.19
CA LYS A 71 15.24 12.47 4.07
C LYS A 71 15.70 12.79 5.48
N ALA A 72 16.50 11.89 6.07
CA ALA A 72 17.07 12.13 7.39
C ALA A 72 17.70 13.52 7.28
N VAL A 73 17.18 14.46 8.07
CA VAL A 73 17.83 15.73 8.27
C VAL A 73 19.18 15.34 8.85
N ALA A 74 20.21 15.41 8.01
CA ALA A 74 21.59 15.22 8.42
C ALA A 74 21.89 16.27 9.52
N PRO A 75 22.64 15.88 10.57
CA PRO A 75 22.95 16.76 11.70
C PRO A 75 23.70 18.03 11.27
#